data_AF-A0A257THP8-F1
#
_entry.id   AF-A0A257THP8-F1
#
_cell.length_a   1.000
_cell.length_b   1.000
_cell.length_c   1.000
_cell.angle_alpha   90.00
_cell.angle_beta   90.00
_cell.angle_gamma   90.00
#
_symmetry.space_group_name_H-M   'P 1'
#
loop_
_entity.id
_entity.type
_entity.pdbx_description
1 polymer ?
#
loop_
_entity_poly.entity_id
_entity_poly.type
_entity_poly.pdbx_seq_one_letter_code
_entity_poly.pdbx_strand_id
1 'polypeptide(L)'
;APESAGTTLAGASVLSSVFATMDDAQISREFTEARYIATPTAIEQFNELQSLPAKRQFLYDFWKKRNPNPVLNTNTYRSEYIKRVAYANAHFNVGNTSGWRTDRGRVYIIYGNPDQIDRHPNEGNSKPYEIWYYNSIQGGVSFDFVDRTGFGDYTLVNSTARNEIQNDNWQQYLGSN
;
A
#
# COMPACT_ATOMS: atom_id res chain seq x y z
N ALA A 1 2.20 12.14 48.80
CA ALA A 1 2.70 13.13 47.83
C ALA A 1 2.50 12.53 46.45
N PRO A 2 1.94 13.25 45.46
CA PRO A 2 1.71 12.66 44.14
C PRO A 2 3.01 12.69 43.33
N GLU A 3 3.45 11.51 42.90
CA GLU A 3 4.60 11.34 42.00
C GLU A 3 4.22 11.70 40.55
N SER A 4 5.03 12.62 40.00
CA SER A 4 5.41 12.78 38.60
C SER A 4 4.32 12.78 37.51
N ALA A 5 3.91 14.00 37.13
CA ALA A 5 3.38 14.32 35.81
C ALA A 5 4.49 14.12 34.74
N GLY A 6 4.73 12.88 34.36
CA GLY A 6 5.54 12.50 33.21
C GLY A 6 4.69 12.39 31.95
N THR A 7 3.94 13.44 31.59
CA THR A 7 3.39 13.53 30.24
C THR A 7 4.55 13.80 29.29
N THR A 8 5.16 12.73 28.81
CA THR A 8 6.30 12.77 27.88
C THR A 8 5.91 13.55 26.62
N LEU A 9 6.85 14.35 26.07
CA LEU A 9 6.67 15.15 24.84
C LEU A 9 6.12 14.33 23.65
N ALA A 10 6.34 13.01 23.66
CA ALA A 10 5.78 12.05 22.71
C ALA A 10 4.24 12.00 22.77
N GLY A 11 3.65 11.87 23.97
CA GLY A 11 2.20 11.82 24.15
C GLY A 11 1.50 13.13 23.79
N ALA A 12 2.15 14.27 24.07
CA ALA A 12 1.63 15.58 23.68
C ALA A 12 1.52 15.74 22.15
N SER A 13 2.45 15.16 21.40
CA SER A 13 2.45 15.21 19.93
C SER A 13 1.29 14.42 19.33
N VAL A 14 0.99 13.24 19.87
CA VAL A 14 -0.16 12.43 19.44
C VAL A 14 -1.47 13.16 19.71
N LEU A 15 -1.64 13.74 20.90
CA LEU A 15 -2.86 14.47 21.29
C LEU A 15 -3.19 15.65 20.37
N SER A 16 -2.18 16.31 19.81
CA SER A 16 -2.35 17.41 18.84
C SER A 16 -2.62 16.97 17.39
N SER A 17 -2.60 15.65 17.13
CA SER A 17 -2.69 15.08 15.78
C SER A 17 -4.02 14.37 15.53
N VAL A 18 -4.29 14.04 14.25
CA VAL A 18 -5.48 13.26 13.85
C VAL A 18 -5.55 11.88 14.52
N PHE A 19 -4.41 11.32 14.96
CA PHE A 19 -4.37 10.01 15.61
C PHE A 19 -5.02 10.02 17.00
N ALA A 20 -5.12 11.18 17.66
CA ALA A 20 -5.80 11.31 18.96
C ALA A 20 -7.29 10.94 18.89
N THR A 21 -7.92 11.20 17.74
CA THR A 21 -9.35 10.97 17.52
C THR A 21 -9.65 9.60 16.93
N MET A 22 -8.63 8.84 16.49
CA MET A 22 -8.83 7.55 15.84
C MET A 22 -9.08 6.43 16.86
N ASP A 23 -10.10 5.61 16.66
CA ASP A 23 -10.34 4.41 17.48
C ASP A 23 -9.40 3.24 17.12
N ASP A 24 -9.50 2.13 17.87
CA ASP A 24 -8.64 0.96 17.67
C ASP A 24 -8.80 0.34 16.27
N ALA A 25 -10.03 0.31 15.74
CA ALA A 25 -10.33 -0.26 14.43
C ALA A 25 -9.74 0.61 13.32
N GLN A 26 -9.82 1.94 13.44
CA GLN A 26 -9.24 2.89 12.49
C GLN A 26 -7.71 2.81 12.50
N ILE A 27 -7.07 2.78 13.67
CA ILE A 27 -5.62 2.64 13.80
C ILE A 27 -5.15 1.31 13.22
N SER A 28 -5.81 0.21 13.58
CA SER A 28 -5.44 -1.13 13.12
C SER A 28 -5.65 -1.28 11.60
N ARG A 29 -6.74 -0.75 11.04
CA ARG A 29 -7.00 -0.76 9.60
C ARG A 29 -5.92 0.01 8.85
N GLU A 30 -5.63 1.25 9.26
CA GLU A 30 -4.66 2.08 8.56
C GLU A 30 -3.27 1.46 8.58
N PHE A 31 -2.84 0.90 9.71
CA PHE A 31 -1.54 0.19 9.75
C PHE A 31 -1.54 -1.08 8.89
N THR A 32 -2.63 -1.85 8.90
CA THR A 32 -2.78 -3.05 8.08
C THR A 32 -2.66 -2.73 6.59
N GLU A 33 -3.28 -1.64 6.13
CA GLU A 33 -3.20 -1.17 4.75
C GLU A 33 -1.83 -0.54 4.42
N ALA A 34 -1.12 -0.02 5.42
CA ALA A 34 0.25 0.49 5.32
C ALA A 34 1.33 -0.60 5.32
N ARG A 35 0.97 -1.89 5.41
CA ARG A 35 1.93 -3.00 5.56
C ARG A 35 2.97 -3.08 4.44
N TYR A 36 2.65 -2.60 3.23
CA TYR A 36 3.56 -2.66 2.09
C TYR A 36 4.82 -1.80 2.24
N ILE A 37 4.77 -0.81 3.12
CA ILE A 37 5.90 0.07 3.45
C ILE A 37 6.39 -0.16 4.88
N ALA A 38 5.88 -1.19 5.56
CA ALA A 38 6.28 -1.58 6.91
C ALA A 38 7.32 -2.69 6.87
N THR A 39 8.31 -2.63 7.76
CA THR A 39 9.27 -3.72 7.97
C THR A 39 8.62 -4.88 8.74
N PRO A 40 9.07 -6.13 8.59
CA PRO A 40 8.57 -7.26 9.38
C PRO A 40 8.56 -6.98 10.90
N THR A 41 9.65 -6.44 11.44
CA THR A 41 9.75 -6.05 12.85
C THR A 41 8.71 -5.01 13.27
N ALA A 42 8.35 -4.07 12.40
CA ALA A 42 7.32 -3.08 12.71
C ALA A 42 5.92 -3.71 12.76
N ILE A 43 5.67 -4.71 11.91
CA ILE A 43 4.42 -5.47 11.92
C ILE A 43 4.31 -6.27 13.22
N GLU A 44 5.37 -6.97 13.61
CA GLU A 44 5.44 -7.72 14.87
C GLU A 44 5.22 -6.79 16.08
N GLN A 45 5.97 -5.69 16.16
CA GLN A 45 5.84 -4.70 17.22
C GLN A 45 4.41 -4.17 17.35
N PHE A 46 3.74 -3.85 16.24
CA PHE A 46 2.37 -3.34 16.28
C PHE A 46 1.38 -4.40 16.81
N ASN A 47 1.56 -5.67 16.42
CA ASN A 47 0.69 -6.76 16.83
C ASN A 47 0.79 -7.07 18.34
N GLU A 48 1.92 -6.77 18.96
CA GLU A 48 2.11 -6.93 20.41
C GLU A 48 1.42 -5.84 21.24
N LEU A 49 1.09 -4.69 20.63
CA LEU A 49 0.48 -3.55 21.34
C LEU A 49 -0.97 -3.85 21.73
N GLN A 50 -1.23 -3.85 23.03
CA GLN A 50 -2.57 -4.11 23.58
C GLN A 50 -3.39 -2.84 23.82
N SER A 51 -2.74 -1.70 24.05
CA SER A 51 -3.43 -0.47 24.43
C SER A 51 -3.60 0.50 23.26
N LEU A 52 -4.79 1.10 23.16
CA LEU A 52 -5.09 2.12 22.15
C LEU A 52 -4.10 3.30 22.18
N PRO A 53 -3.70 3.87 23.35
CA PRO A 53 -2.68 4.91 23.39
C PRO A 53 -1.35 4.46 22.77
N ALA A 54 -0.91 3.22 23.02
CA ALA A 54 0.33 2.71 22.45
C ALA A 54 0.22 2.51 20.92
N LYS A 55 -0.90 1.97 20.42
CA LYS A 55 -1.14 1.84 18.98
C LYS A 55 -1.20 3.19 18.26
N ARG A 56 -1.85 4.20 18.86
CA ARG A 56 -1.87 5.58 18.34
C ARG A 56 -0.47 6.18 18.27
N GLN A 57 0.31 6.02 19.34
CA GLN A 57 1.70 6.48 19.38
C GLN A 57 2.54 5.79 18.29
N PHE A 58 2.43 4.47 18.17
CA PHE A 58 3.12 3.71 17.15
C PHE A 58 2.78 4.21 15.73
N LEU A 59 1.49 4.35 15.40
CA LEU A 59 1.08 4.77 14.07
C LEU A 59 1.50 6.22 13.77
N TYR A 60 1.42 7.11 14.76
CA TYR A 60 1.95 8.46 14.65
C TYR A 60 3.44 8.45 14.30
N ASP A 61 4.25 7.68 15.04
CA ASP A 61 5.70 7.61 14.82
C ASP A 61 6.05 6.94 13.49
N PHE A 62 5.29 5.91 13.10
CA PHE A 62 5.42 5.22 11.81
C PHE A 62 5.29 6.21 10.64
N TRP A 63 4.27 7.07 10.67
CA TRP A 63 4.08 8.08 9.65
C TRP A 63 5.05 9.24 9.79
N LYS A 64 5.30 9.74 11.01
CA LYS A 64 6.23 10.85 11.27
C LYS A 64 7.61 10.61 10.67
N LYS A 65 8.15 9.38 10.81
CA LYS A 65 9.44 8.98 10.21
C LYS A 65 9.46 9.06 8.68
N ARG A 66 8.29 9.08 8.03
CA ARG A 66 8.10 9.14 6.57
C ARG A 66 7.59 10.50 6.11
N ASN A 67 7.52 11.50 6.99
CA ASN A 67 7.07 12.83 6.60
C ASN A 67 8.16 13.51 5.74
N PRO A 68 7.89 13.85 4.46
CA PRO A 68 8.87 14.52 3.61
C PRO A 68 9.23 15.93 4.11
N ASN A 69 8.34 16.55 4.88
CA ASN A 69 8.58 17.85 5.49
C ASN A 69 8.29 17.80 6.99
N PRO A 70 9.30 17.53 7.84
CA PRO A 70 9.10 17.37 9.28
C PRO A 70 8.71 18.68 9.99
N VAL A 71 8.82 19.84 9.33
CA VAL A 71 8.40 21.14 9.87
C VAL A 71 6.88 21.31 9.78
N LEU A 72 6.22 20.61 8.84
CA LEU A 72 4.78 20.64 8.70
C LEU A 72 4.12 19.59 9.59
N ASN A 73 3.09 20.00 10.31
CA ASN A 73 2.24 19.09 11.10
C ASN A 73 1.47 18.10 10.19
N THR A 74 1.29 18.45 8.92
CA THR A 74 0.66 17.58 7.92
C THR A 74 1.70 16.72 7.22
N ASN A 75 1.44 15.41 7.16
CA ASN A 75 2.28 14.46 6.45
C ASN A 75 1.71 14.18 5.06
N THR A 76 2.26 14.85 4.05
CA THR A 76 1.82 14.72 2.65
C THR A 76 1.99 13.31 2.11
N TYR A 77 3.05 12.59 2.51
CA TYR A 77 3.26 11.20 2.11
C TYR A 77 2.15 10.28 2.61
N ARG A 78 1.76 10.42 3.90
CA ARG A 78 0.61 9.67 4.45
C ARG A 78 -0.68 9.98 3.70
N SER A 79 -0.95 11.27 3.46
CA SER A 79 -2.15 11.70 2.75
C SER A 79 -2.25 11.08 1.35
N GLU A 80 -1.15 11.10 0.59
CA GLU A 80 -1.12 10.47 -0.73
C GLU A 80 -1.22 8.94 -0.66
N TYR A 81 -0.58 8.30 0.32
CA TYR A 81 -0.69 6.86 0.53
C TYR A 81 -2.15 6.44 0.79
N ILE A 82 -2.85 7.13 1.70
CA ILE A 82 -4.27 6.84 2.01
C ILE A 82 -5.15 7.05 0.77
N LYS A 83 -4.90 8.09 -0.03
CA LYS A 83 -5.62 8.29 -1.31
C LYS A 83 -5.40 7.12 -2.26
N ARG A 84 -4.18 6.58 -2.35
CA ARG A 84 -3.88 5.42 -3.21
C ARG A 84 -4.55 4.14 -2.71
N VAL A 85 -4.63 3.93 -1.39
CA VAL A 85 -5.38 2.82 -0.81
C VAL A 85 -6.87 2.93 -1.16
N ALA A 86 -7.45 4.12 -1.00
CA ALA A 86 -8.85 4.37 -1.36
C ALA A 86 -9.10 4.13 -2.86
N TYR A 87 -8.20 4.59 -3.74
CA TYR A 87 -8.27 4.32 -5.17
C TYR A 87 -8.18 2.82 -5.46
N ALA A 88 -7.23 2.11 -4.86
CA ALA A 88 -7.08 0.68 -5.06
C ALA A 88 -8.36 -0.08 -4.67
N ASN A 89 -8.95 0.27 -3.52
CA ASN A 89 -10.22 -0.28 -3.06
C ASN A 89 -11.43 0.15 -3.90
N ALA A 90 -11.36 1.20 -4.70
CA ALA A 90 -12.44 1.59 -5.60
C ALA A 90 -12.35 0.87 -6.96
N HIS A 91 -11.12 0.59 -7.43
CA HIS A 91 -10.88 0.17 -8.82
C HIS A 91 -10.42 -1.28 -8.98
N PHE A 92 -9.86 -1.91 -7.95
CA PHE A 92 -9.21 -3.22 -8.07
C PHE A 92 -9.81 -4.29 -7.14
N ASN A 93 -11.05 -4.13 -6.66
CA ASN A 93 -11.71 -5.21 -5.92
C ASN A 93 -11.98 -6.41 -6.84
N VAL A 94 -11.84 -7.61 -6.29
CA VAL A 94 -12.12 -8.86 -7.00
C VAL A 94 -12.90 -9.77 -6.06
N GLY A 95 -14.18 -10.01 -6.38
CA GLY A 95 -15.08 -10.76 -5.48
C GLY A 95 -15.11 -10.16 -4.07
N ASN A 96 -14.71 -10.94 -3.06
CA ASN A 96 -14.61 -10.50 -1.67
C ASN A 96 -13.22 -9.94 -1.28
N THR A 97 -12.27 -9.90 -2.22
CA THR A 97 -10.93 -9.39 -1.99
C THR A 97 -10.92 -7.87 -2.19
N SER A 98 -10.64 -7.14 -1.11
CA SER A 98 -10.45 -5.69 -1.17
C SER A 98 -9.29 -5.33 -2.10
N GLY A 99 -9.44 -4.27 -2.89
CA GLY A 99 -8.50 -3.92 -3.94
C GLY A 99 -7.09 -3.66 -3.45
N TRP A 100 -6.92 -3.10 -2.25
CA TRP A 100 -5.60 -2.94 -1.62
C TRP A 100 -4.82 -4.25 -1.49
N ARG A 101 -5.51 -5.41 -1.40
CA ARG A 101 -4.92 -6.74 -1.29
C ARG A 101 -4.59 -7.40 -2.63
N THR A 102 -5.08 -6.87 -3.74
CA THR A 102 -4.77 -7.39 -5.08
C THR A 102 -3.41 -6.93 -5.54
N ASP A 103 -2.82 -7.63 -6.53
CA ASP A 103 -1.51 -7.24 -7.06
C ASP A 103 -1.54 -5.87 -7.74
N ARG A 104 -2.58 -5.58 -8.54
CA ARG A 104 -2.77 -4.25 -9.13
C ARG A 104 -2.90 -3.16 -8.07
N GLY A 105 -3.68 -3.41 -7.02
CA GLY A 105 -3.83 -2.46 -5.92
C GLY A 105 -2.53 -2.26 -5.13
N ARG A 106 -1.79 -3.32 -4.83
CA ARG A 106 -0.47 -3.25 -4.20
C ARG A 106 0.48 -2.40 -5.04
N VAL A 107 0.60 -2.69 -6.33
CA VAL A 107 1.49 -1.95 -7.25
C VAL A 107 1.07 -0.48 -7.29
N TYR A 108 -0.22 -0.18 -7.44
CA TYR A 108 -0.71 1.20 -7.44
C TYR A 108 -0.41 1.95 -6.12
N ILE A 109 -0.54 1.27 -4.97
CA ILE A 109 -0.26 1.86 -3.66
C ILE A 109 1.24 2.22 -3.54
N ILE A 110 2.12 1.28 -3.89
CA ILE A 110 3.57 1.44 -3.75
C ILE A 110 4.11 2.46 -4.76
N TYR A 111 3.78 2.28 -6.05
CA TYR A 111 4.39 3.02 -7.15
C TYR A 111 3.58 4.24 -7.60
N GLY A 112 2.30 4.31 -7.24
CA GLY A 112 1.40 5.41 -7.60
C GLY A 112 0.66 5.15 -8.91
N ASN A 113 0.26 6.22 -9.57
CA ASN A 113 -0.42 6.13 -10.86
C ASN A 113 0.60 5.80 -11.97
N PRO A 114 0.35 4.77 -12.81
CA PRO A 114 1.20 4.49 -13.96
C PRO A 114 1.13 5.62 -14.99
N ASP A 115 2.23 5.85 -15.70
CA ASP A 115 2.29 6.83 -16.79
C ASP A 115 1.48 6.35 -18.01
N GLN A 116 1.48 5.04 -18.25
CA GLN A 116 0.71 4.39 -19.29
C GLN A 116 0.20 3.04 -18.82
N ILE A 117 -1.01 2.69 -19.24
CA ILE A 117 -1.58 1.35 -19.09
C ILE A 117 -1.92 0.86 -20.49
N ASP A 118 -1.25 -0.21 -20.93
CA ASP A 118 -1.65 -0.96 -22.13
C ASP A 118 -2.62 -2.07 -21.71
N ARG A 119 -3.79 -2.12 -22.35
CA ARG A 119 -4.90 -3.00 -21.96
C ARG A 119 -5.27 -3.91 -23.10
N HIS A 120 -5.27 -5.21 -22.81
CA HIS A 120 -5.58 -6.25 -23.78
C HIS A 120 -6.74 -7.10 -23.25
N PRO A 121 -7.99 -6.57 -23.25
CA PRO A 121 -9.12 -7.26 -22.64
C PRO A 121 -9.64 -8.45 -23.47
N ASN A 122 -9.37 -8.51 -24.79
CA ASN A 122 -9.91 -9.51 -25.71
C ASN A 122 -9.00 -9.69 -26.95
N GLU A 123 -7.72 -10.01 -26.76
CA GLU A 123 -6.81 -10.26 -27.88
C GLU A 123 -6.85 -11.73 -28.34
N GLY A 124 -7.77 -12.01 -29.28
CA GLY A 124 -7.83 -13.30 -29.98
C GLY A 124 -7.97 -14.49 -29.02
N ASN A 125 -6.96 -15.36 -28.99
CA ASN A 125 -6.91 -16.54 -28.13
C ASN A 125 -6.20 -16.30 -26.78
N SER A 126 -5.77 -15.08 -26.46
CA SER A 126 -5.04 -14.80 -25.22
C SER A 126 -5.94 -14.49 -24.03
N LYS A 127 -5.47 -14.82 -22.83
CA LYS A 127 -6.10 -14.36 -21.59
C LYS A 127 -5.98 -12.84 -21.46
N PRO A 128 -6.96 -12.15 -20.85
CA PRO A 128 -6.87 -10.71 -20.64
C PRO A 128 -5.64 -10.32 -19.83
N TYR A 129 -4.95 -9.25 -20.24
CA TYR A 129 -3.76 -8.76 -19.56
C TYR A 129 -3.63 -7.23 -19.62
N GLU A 130 -2.88 -6.67 -18.68
CA GLU A 130 -2.53 -5.25 -18.63
C GLU A 130 -1.02 -5.10 -18.41
N ILE A 131 -0.41 -4.13 -19.09
CA ILE A 131 0.98 -3.73 -18.85
C ILE A 131 1.00 -2.29 -18.38
N TRP A 132 1.54 -2.07 -17.19
CA TRP A 132 1.62 -0.74 -16.56
C TRP A 132 3.05 -0.24 -16.64
N TYR A 133 3.24 0.95 -17.21
CA TYR A 133 4.55 1.57 -17.39
C TYR A 133 4.75 2.75 -16.45
N TYR A 134 5.95 2.85 -15.88
CA TYR A 134 6.40 3.96 -15.03
C TYR A 134 7.76 4.46 -15.53
N ASN A 135 7.78 5.63 -16.15
CA ASN A 135 8.95 6.21 -16.80
C ASN A 135 9.94 6.81 -15.79
N SER A 136 9.43 7.30 -14.66
CA SER A 136 10.25 7.97 -13.63
C SER A 136 10.89 7.01 -12.62
N ILE A 137 10.50 5.74 -12.61
CA ILE A 137 10.93 4.76 -11.61
C ILE A 137 12.07 3.93 -12.19
N GLN A 138 13.23 3.96 -11.53
CA GLN A 138 14.42 3.17 -11.91
C GLN A 138 14.88 3.32 -13.37
N GLY A 139 14.60 4.47 -14.00
CA GLY A 139 14.93 4.73 -15.41
C GLY A 139 13.92 4.16 -16.41
N GLY A 140 12.77 3.68 -15.94
CA GLY A 140 11.71 3.06 -16.73
C GLY A 140 11.47 1.63 -16.28
N VAL A 141 10.27 1.35 -15.74
CA VAL A 141 9.87 -0.02 -15.36
C VAL A 141 8.47 -0.37 -15.87
N SER A 142 8.22 -1.67 -16.04
CA SER A 142 6.89 -2.21 -16.32
C SER A 142 6.44 -3.21 -15.26
N PHE A 143 5.13 -3.38 -15.19
CA PHE A 143 4.44 -4.40 -14.40
C PHE A 143 3.39 -5.06 -15.29
N ASP A 144 3.51 -6.37 -15.46
CA ASP A 144 2.71 -7.13 -16.39
C ASP A 144 1.74 -8.00 -15.58
N PHE A 145 0.44 -7.79 -15.79
CA PHE A 145 -0.62 -8.48 -15.07
C PHE A 145 -1.48 -9.30 -16.00
N VAL A 146 -1.82 -10.53 -15.59
CA VAL A 146 -2.69 -11.42 -16.37
C VAL A 146 -3.89 -11.84 -15.51
N ASP A 147 -5.09 -11.74 -16.07
CA ASP A 147 -6.28 -12.37 -15.50
C ASP A 147 -6.25 -13.88 -15.79
N ARG A 148 -5.65 -14.62 -14.86
CA ARG A 148 -5.52 -16.07 -14.96
C ARG A 148 -6.83 -16.80 -14.68
N THR A 149 -7.77 -16.11 -14.02
CA THR A 149 -9.02 -16.69 -13.52
C THR A 149 -10.19 -16.48 -14.47
N GLY A 150 -10.14 -15.42 -15.29
CA GLY A 150 -11.26 -14.96 -16.12
C GLY A 150 -12.32 -14.17 -15.34
N PHE A 151 -12.08 -13.87 -14.06
CA PHE A 151 -13.01 -13.16 -13.17
C PHE A 151 -12.50 -11.76 -12.78
N GLY A 152 -11.52 -11.22 -13.51
CA GLY A 152 -10.95 -9.90 -13.27
C GLY A 152 -9.83 -9.87 -12.23
N ASP A 153 -9.28 -11.03 -11.84
CA ASP A 153 -8.14 -11.13 -10.93
C ASP A 153 -6.80 -11.05 -11.70
N TYR A 154 -6.39 -9.82 -12.00
CA TYR A 154 -5.14 -9.52 -12.69
C TYR A 154 -3.97 -9.66 -11.71
N THR A 155 -3.32 -10.82 -11.76
CA THR A 155 -2.15 -11.17 -10.95
C THR A 155 -0.85 -10.70 -11.60
N LEU A 156 0.10 -10.20 -10.81
CA LEU A 156 1.41 -9.76 -11.31
C LEU A 156 2.24 -10.98 -11.72
N VAL A 157 2.57 -11.09 -13.01
CA VAL A 157 3.33 -12.23 -13.54
C VAL A 157 4.77 -11.88 -13.89
N ASN A 158 5.06 -10.60 -14.13
CA ASN A 158 6.40 -10.08 -14.39
C ASN A 158 6.50 -8.59 -14.04
N SER A 159 7.68 -8.15 -13.66
CA SER A 159 8.04 -6.73 -13.54
C SER A 159 9.53 -6.54 -13.79
N THR A 160 9.89 -5.41 -14.39
CA THR A 160 11.30 -5.01 -14.53
C THR A 160 11.83 -4.23 -13.32
N ALA A 161 10.97 -3.88 -12.36
CA ALA A 161 11.38 -3.18 -11.15
C ALA A 161 12.22 -4.07 -10.23
N ARG A 162 13.27 -3.51 -9.64
CA ARG A 162 14.07 -4.20 -8.62
C ARG A 162 13.20 -4.63 -7.43
N ASN A 163 13.46 -5.83 -6.91
CA ASN A 163 12.75 -6.46 -5.80
C ASN A 163 11.30 -6.89 -6.10
N GLU A 164 10.90 -6.91 -7.36
CA GLU A 164 9.64 -7.51 -7.81
C GLU A 164 9.90 -8.86 -8.51
N ILE A 165 8.83 -9.60 -8.80
CA ILE A 165 8.93 -10.84 -9.56
C ILE A 165 9.45 -10.55 -10.98
N GLN A 166 10.51 -11.26 -11.38
CA GLN A 166 11.05 -11.20 -12.73
C GLN A 166 10.80 -12.54 -13.43
N ASN A 167 10.17 -12.48 -14.60
CA ASN A 167 9.82 -13.64 -15.39
C ASN A 167 9.78 -13.26 -16.88
N ASP A 168 10.91 -13.44 -17.57
CA ASP A 168 11.04 -13.14 -18.99
C ASP A 168 10.12 -14.00 -19.88
N ASN A 169 9.61 -15.12 -19.36
CA ASN A 169 8.71 -16.04 -20.07
C ASN A 169 7.25 -15.87 -19.65
N TRP A 170 6.85 -14.73 -19.08
CA TRP A 170 5.50 -14.53 -18.57
C TRP A 170 4.41 -14.65 -19.64
N GLN A 171 4.72 -14.42 -20.93
CA GLN A 171 3.73 -14.59 -22.00
C GLN A 171 3.19 -16.03 -22.10
N GLN A 172 3.88 -17.02 -21.52
CA GLN A 172 3.33 -18.38 -21.40
C GLN A 172 1.99 -18.42 -20.64
N TYR A 173 1.73 -17.46 -19.76
CA TYR A 173 0.46 -17.34 -19.03
C TYR A 173 -0.67 -16.79 -19.88
N LEU A 174 -0.38 -16.24 -21.06
CA LEU A 174 -1.37 -15.78 -22.03
C LEU A 174 -2.00 -16.92 -22.83
N GLY A 175 -1.49 -18.16 -22.70
CA GLY A 175 -1.78 -19.32 -23.56
C GLY A 175 -3.21 -19.44 -24.12
N SER A 176 -3.31 -20.03 -25.31
CA SER A 176 -4.53 -20.15 -26.10
C SER A 176 -5.69 -20.79 -25.34
N ASN A 177 -6.82 -20.08 -25.26
CA ASN A 177 -8.13 -20.66 -24.91
C ASN A 177 -8.46 -21.90 -25.74
#